data_AF-A0A2T4WSL3-F1
#
_entry.id   AF-A0A2T4WSL3-F1
#
_cell.length_a   1.000
_cell.length_b   1.000
_cell.length_c   1.000
_cell.angle_alpha   90.00
_cell.angle_beta   90.00
_cell.angle_gamma   90.00
#
_symmetry.space_group_name_H-M   'P 1'
#
loop_
_entity.id
_entity.type
_entity.pdbx_description
1 polymer ?
#
loop_
_entity_poly.entity_id
_entity_poly.type
_entity_poly.pdbx_seq_one_letter_code
_entity_poly.pdbx_strand_id
1 'polypeptide(L)'
;MTLIAANEVMIIIPIIILVFGIIAFASYYFSEKQIVIRKLSKIPHKSIGGLKTNELTKVTGKALHVKSPLIAPLSGRKCVFYSINIEKRVSSGKNSHWKTVIKEAKTQEFFINNNGDFVIVRPTQSPKNYLSFLVKDKKATSGTFNDPTPEFESLLRRYNVDPVNFFGFNKRLRYSEGVIEIGEKITVAGIAKWKNLSEPIPEYPYSKIVELIAEEKHKLIITDDPKAIETA
;
A
#
# COMPACT_ATOMS: atom_id res chain seq x y z
N MET A 1 5.75 -8.98 55.63
CA MET A 1 5.09 -9.39 54.36
C MET A 1 5.03 -8.26 53.32
N THR A 2 5.09 -6.98 53.71
CA THR A 2 5.07 -5.81 52.80
C THR A 2 6.40 -5.52 52.08
N LEU A 3 7.56 -5.79 52.70
CA LEU A 3 8.90 -5.57 52.11
C LEU A 3 9.25 -6.53 50.97
N ILE A 4 8.77 -7.79 51.03
CA ILE A 4 9.00 -8.80 49.97
C ILE A 4 8.21 -8.42 48.72
N ALA A 5 6.94 -7.99 48.88
CA ALA A 5 6.11 -7.53 47.78
C ALA A 5 6.70 -6.30 47.06
N ALA A 6 7.34 -5.37 47.77
CA ALA A 6 7.96 -4.20 47.17
C ALA A 6 9.16 -4.56 46.27
N ASN A 7 9.97 -5.54 46.67
CA ASN A 7 11.14 -5.97 45.88
C ASN A 7 10.71 -6.75 44.62
N GLU A 8 9.67 -7.57 44.72
CA GLU A 8 9.07 -8.21 43.54
C GLU A 8 8.49 -7.17 42.58
N VAL A 9 7.77 -6.18 43.09
CA VAL A 9 7.23 -5.07 42.26
C VAL A 9 8.36 -4.28 41.58
N MET A 10 9.50 -4.04 42.26
CA MET A 10 10.66 -3.36 41.67
C MET A 10 11.31 -4.13 40.50
N ILE A 11 11.21 -5.47 40.49
CA ILE A 11 11.74 -6.31 39.39
C ILE A 11 10.69 -6.52 38.30
N ILE A 12 9.42 -6.65 38.66
CA ILE A 12 8.32 -6.91 37.71
C ILE A 12 8.09 -5.70 36.78
N ILE A 13 8.13 -4.47 37.30
CA ILE A 13 7.92 -3.25 36.51
C ILE A 13 8.89 -3.11 35.33
N PRO A 14 10.23 -3.19 35.49
CA PRO A 14 11.17 -3.06 34.37
C PRO A 14 11.03 -4.19 33.35
N ILE A 15 10.71 -5.41 33.79
CA ILE A 15 10.43 -6.53 32.88
C ILE A 15 9.19 -6.24 32.03
N ILE A 16 8.11 -5.73 32.65
CA ILE A 16 6.91 -5.34 31.92
C ILE A 16 7.22 -4.25 30.89
N ILE A 17 7.99 -3.22 31.25
CA ILE A 17 8.41 -2.15 30.33
C ILE A 17 9.22 -2.72 29.16
N LEU A 18 10.16 -3.63 29.43
CA LEU A 18 10.96 -4.28 28.40
C LEU A 18 10.08 -5.09 27.44
N VAL A 19 9.15 -5.87 27.96
CA VAL A 19 8.21 -6.67 27.15
C VAL A 19 7.33 -5.78 26.28
N PHE A 20 6.75 -4.71 26.85
CA PHE A 20 5.98 -3.74 26.07
C PHE A 20 6.85 -3.06 25.00
N GLY A 21 8.09 -2.73 25.32
CA GLY A 21 9.07 -2.17 24.38
C GLY A 21 9.34 -3.11 23.20
N ILE A 22 9.55 -4.40 23.46
CA ILE A 22 9.77 -5.42 22.43
C ILE A 22 8.52 -5.58 21.55
N ILE A 23 7.33 -5.63 22.14
CA ILE A 23 6.07 -5.76 21.39
C ILE A 23 5.85 -4.54 20.48
N ALA A 24 6.05 -3.33 21.02
CA ALA A 24 5.92 -2.10 20.25
C ALA A 24 6.94 -2.03 19.10
N PHE A 25 8.20 -2.39 19.38
CA PHE A 25 9.25 -2.45 18.37
C PHE A 25 8.94 -3.48 17.27
N ALA A 26 8.54 -4.69 17.65
CA ALA A 26 8.18 -5.73 16.69
C ALA A 26 6.99 -5.30 15.81
N SER A 27 5.94 -4.75 16.41
CA SER A 27 4.77 -4.24 15.67
C SER A 27 5.16 -3.17 14.65
N TYR A 28 6.04 -2.25 15.02
CA TYR A 28 6.56 -1.24 14.11
C TYR A 28 7.43 -1.84 13.00
N TYR A 29 8.41 -2.68 13.37
CA TYR A 29 9.42 -3.25 12.46
C TYR A 29 8.81 -4.17 11.39
N PHE A 30 7.79 -4.95 11.76
CA PHE A 30 7.09 -5.86 10.86
C PHE A 30 5.88 -5.24 10.16
N SER A 31 5.65 -3.92 10.31
CA SER A 31 4.59 -3.24 9.57
C SER A 31 4.85 -3.24 8.06
N GLU A 32 3.78 -3.28 7.25
CA GLU A 32 3.88 -3.32 5.78
C GLU A 32 4.70 -2.15 5.23
N LYS A 33 4.49 -0.95 5.79
CA LYS A 33 5.27 0.25 5.50
C LYS A 33 6.77 0.00 5.68
N GLN A 34 7.19 -0.45 6.87
CA GLN A 34 8.61 -0.64 7.17
C GLN A 34 9.23 -1.76 6.34
N ILE A 35 8.47 -2.80 5.98
CA ILE A 35 8.95 -3.85 5.08
C ILE A 35 9.23 -3.28 3.69
N VAL A 36 8.33 -2.45 3.14
CA VAL A 36 8.52 -1.80 1.83
C VAL A 36 9.71 -0.85 1.86
N ILE A 37 9.76 0.07 2.83
CA ILE A 37 10.84 1.06 2.95
C ILE A 37 12.21 0.39 3.08
N ARG A 38 12.35 -0.64 3.95
CA ARG A 38 13.63 -1.35 4.13
C ARG A 38 14.07 -2.13 2.89
N LYS A 39 13.13 -2.61 2.07
CA LYS A 39 13.49 -3.28 0.80
C LYS A 39 13.95 -2.25 -0.22
N LEU A 40 13.26 -1.11 -0.34
CA LEU A 40 13.62 -0.04 -1.25
C LEU A 40 14.93 0.65 -0.88
N SER A 41 15.23 0.81 0.41
CA SER A 41 16.47 1.46 0.88
C SER A 41 17.73 0.69 0.51
N LYS A 42 17.61 -0.62 0.24
CA LYS A 42 18.72 -1.48 -0.19
C LYS A 42 18.95 -1.47 -1.71
N ILE A 43 18.03 -0.88 -2.46
CA ILE A 43 18.09 -0.85 -3.93
C ILE A 43 18.66 0.51 -4.35
N PRO A 44 19.72 0.54 -5.17
CA PRO A 44 20.31 1.79 -5.63
C PRO A 44 19.31 2.56 -6.50
N HIS A 45 19.20 3.87 -6.25
CA HIS A 45 18.52 4.76 -7.18
C HIS A 45 19.43 5.03 -8.38
N LYS A 46 18.86 5.02 -9.58
CA LYS A 46 19.58 5.36 -10.81
C LYS A 46 18.67 6.15 -11.74
N SER A 47 19.26 7.03 -12.53
CA SER A 47 18.55 7.66 -13.65
C SER A 47 18.17 6.61 -14.70
N ILE A 48 17.09 6.87 -15.44
CA ILE A 48 16.54 5.92 -16.42
C ILE A 48 17.58 5.60 -17.51
N GLY A 49 18.30 6.62 -18.00
CA GLY A 49 19.38 6.42 -18.99
C GLY A 49 20.56 5.58 -18.50
N GLY A 50 20.77 5.46 -17.18
CA GLY A 50 21.85 4.68 -16.58
C GLY A 50 21.48 3.22 -16.24
N LEU A 51 20.26 2.79 -16.55
CA LEU A 51 19.77 1.46 -16.20
C LEU A 51 20.38 0.38 -17.10
N LYS A 52 20.91 -0.68 -16.49
CA LYS A 52 21.37 -1.87 -17.21
C LYS A 52 20.24 -2.90 -17.29
N THR A 53 20.18 -3.64 -18.39
CA THR A 53 19.27 -4.79 -18.52
C THR A 53 19.59 -5.83 -17.45
N ASN A 54 18.55 -6.44 -16.87
CA ASN A 54 18.61 -7.43 -15.79
C ASN A 54 19.20 -6.90 -14.46
N GLU A 55 19.19 -5.59 -14.26
CA GLU A 55 19.61 -4.98 -13.00
C GLU A 55 18.39 -4.66 -12.13
N LEU A 56 18.48 -4.99 -10.84
CA LEU A 56 17.52 -4.53 -9.83
C LEU A 56 17.73 -3.05 -9.56
N THR A 57 16.71 -2.24 -9.83
CA THR A 57 16.77 -0.79 -9.68
C THR A 57 15.48 -0.25 -9.08
N LYS A 58 15.51 1.01 -8.64
CA LYS A 58 14.33 1.79 -8.27
C LYS A 58 14.31 3.09 -9.06
N VAL A 59 13.12 3.47 -9.50
CA VAL A 59 12.83 4.71 -10.25
C VAL A 59 11.75 5.47 -9.51
N THR A 60 11.93 6.78 -9.39
CA THR A 60 10.93 7.68 -8.82
C THR A 60 10.45 8.66 -9.89
N GLY A 61 9.14 8.90 -9.98
CA GLY A 61 8.59 9.81 -10.98
C GLY A 61 7.06 9.89 -10.90
N LYS A 62 6.45 10.61 -11.82
CA LYS A 62 4.99 10.79 -11.89
C LYS A 62 4.33 9.58 -12.54
N ALA A 63 3.31 9.03 -11.90
CA ALA A 63 2.53 7.92 -12.43
C ALA A 63 1.57 8.39 -13.53
N LEU A 64 1.61 7.77 -14.71
CA LEU A 64 0.74 8.10 -15.84
C LEU A 64 0.00 6.84 -16.32
N HIS A 65 -1.21 7.02 -16.82
CA HIS A 65 -2.05 5.90 -17.23
C HIS A 65 -1.67 5.41 -18.65
N VAL A 66 -1.66 4.10 -18.87
CA VAL A 66 -1.54 3.52 -20.22
C VAL A 66 -2.92 3.37 -20.87
N LYS A 67 -3.90 2.96 -20.07
CA LYS A 67 -5.30 2.73 -20.48
C LYS A 67 -6.22 3.67 -19.72
N SER A 68 -7.52 3.55 -19.95
CA SER A 68 -8.52 4.29 -19.16
C SER A 68 -8.25 4.15 -17.65
N PRO A 69 -8.23 5.26 -16.90
CA PRO A 69 -7.95 5.23 -15.47
C PRO A 69 -8.90 4.32 -14.68
N LEU A 70 -8.39 3.67 -13.64
CA LEU A 70 -9.22 3.01 -12.64
C LEU A 70 -9.97 4.07 -11.82
N ILE A 71 -11.10 3.68 -11.24
CA ILE A 71 -11.88 4.53 -10.34
C ILE A 71 -11.80 3.95 -8.93
N ALA A 72 -11.28 4.73 -8.00
CA ALA A 72 -11.17 4.35 -6.59
C ALA A 72 -12.57 4.11 -5.98
N PRO A 73 -12.83 3.00 -5.26
CA PRO A 73 -14.18 2.58 -4.89
C PRO A 73 -14.97 3.58 -4.04
N LEU A 74 -14.32 4.28 -3.09
CA LEU A 74 -15.00 5.23 -2.20
C LEU A 74 -14.74 6.69 -2.61
N SER A 75 -13.52 7.04 -3.02
CA SER A 75 -13.22 8.43 -3.37
C SER A 75 -13.66 8.82 -4.78
N GLY A 76 -13.89 7.86 -5.67
CA GLY A 76 -14.19 8.14 -7.08
C GLY A 76 -13.01 8.72 -7.86
N ARG A 77 -11.81 8.80 -7.26
CA ARG A 77 -10.61 9.36 -7.89
C ARG A 77 -10.14 8.49 -9.06
N LYS A 78 -9.69 9.15 -10.13
CA LYS A 78 -9.06 8.50 -11.30
C LYS A 78 -7.62 8.14 -10.96
N CYS A 79 -7.26 6.87 -11.10
CA CYS A 79 -5.98 6.36 -10.59
C CYS A 79 -5.39 5.22 -11.44
N VAL A 80 -4.11 4.93 -11.24
CA VAL A 80 -3.45 3.74 -11.82
C VAL A 80 -3.36 2.57 -10.85
N PHE A 81 -3.53 2.83 -9.56
CA PHE A 81 -3.50 1.84 -8.50
C PHE A 81 -4.35 2.34 -7.33
N TYR A 82 -5.27 1.52 -6.81
CA TYR A 82 -5.84 1.72 -5.49
C TYR A 82 -5.69 0.48 -4.59
N SER A 83 -5.71 0.68 -3.28
CA SER A 83 -5.79 -0.39 -2.29
C SER A 83 -6.78 -0.05 -1.18
N ILE A 84 -7.68 -0.99 -0.91
CA ILE A 84 -8.76 -0.83 0.07
C ILE A 84 -8.64 -1.85 1.19
N ASN A 85 -9.10 -1.46 2.37
CA ASN A 85 -9.22 -2.33 3.53
C ASN A 85 -10.54 -2.02 4.25
N ILE A 86 -11.39 -3.03 4.37
CA ILE A 86 -12.64 -2.97 5.13
C ILE A 86 -12.46 -3.85 6.37
N GLU A 87 -12.65 -3.26 7.55
CA GLU A 87 -12.50 -3.94 8.81
C GLU A 87 -13.76 -3.80 9.65
N LYS A 88 -14.09 -4.87 10.37
CA LYS A 88 -15.22 -4.94 11.30
C LYS A 88 -14.69 -5.04 12.72
N ARG A 89 -15.24 -4.24 13.63
CA ARG A 89 -14.98 -4.43 15.06
C ARG A 89 -15.70 -5.70 15.54
N VAL A 90 -14.93 -6.61 16.11
CA VAL A 90 -15.43 -7.82 16.76
C VAL A 90 -15.11 -7.74 18.24
N SER A 91 -16.04 -8.20 19.08
CA SER A 91 -15.92 -8.18 20.53
C SER A 91 -16.10 -9.60 21.08
N SER A 92 -15.29 -9.95 22.07
CA SER A 92 -15.41 -11.17 22.86
C SER A 92 -15.25 -10.83 24.33
N GLY A 93 -16.35 -10.89 25.09
CA GLY A 93 -16.40 -10.43 26.48
C GLY A 93 -15.96 -8.97 26.62
N LYS A 94 -14.89 -8.74 27.41
CA LYS A 94 -14.31 -7.41 27.66
C LYS A 94 -13.32 -6.94 26.59
N ASN A 95 -12.98 -7.80 25.62
CA ASN A 95 -11.97 -7.50 24.60
C ASN A 95 -12.64 -7.19 23.25
N SER A 96 -12.03 -6.28 22.49
CA SER A 96 -12.46 -6.01 21.11
C SER A 96 -11.27 -5.70 20.21
N HIS A 97 -11.35 -6.14 18.96
CA HIS A 97 -10.32 -5.91 17.95
C HIS A 97 -10.96 -5.67 16.58
N TRP A 98 -10.18 -5.13 15.66
CA TRP A 98 -10.58 -4.97 14.27
C TRP A 98 -10.18 -6.20 13.49
N LYS A 99 -11.15 -6.80 12.80
CA LYS A 99 -10.95 -7.96 11.91
C LYS A 99 -11.14 -7.52 10.48
N THR A 100 -10.14 -7.78 9.63
CA THR A 100 -10.25 -7.54 8.18
C THR A 100 -11.33 -8.43 7.58
N VAL A 101 -12.25 -7.80 6.85
CA VAL A 101 -13.32 -8.45 6.08
C VAL A 101 -12.93 -8.49 4.61
N ILE A 102 -12.46 -7.36 4.07
CA ILE A 102 -11.99 -7.23 2.69
C ILE A 102 -10.63 -6.55 2.70
N LYS A 103 -9.68 -7.13 1.95
CA LYS A 103 -8.41 -6.50 1.63
C LYS A 103 -8.15 -6.70 0.14
N GLU A 104 -8.28 -5.63 -0.62
CA GLU A 104 -8.16 -5.66 -2.07
C GLU A 104 -7.15 -4.60 -2.54
N ALA A 105 -6.41 -4.93 -3.58
CA ALA A 105 -5.54 -4.02 -4.31
C ALA A 105 -5.80 -4.25 -5.80
N LYS A 106 -6.04 -3.19 -6.57
CA LYS A 106 -6.12 -3.28 -8.03
C LYS A 106 -5.23 -2.24 -8.66
N THR A 107 -4.51 -2.69 -9.68
CA THR A 107 -3.58 -1.87 -10.45
C THR A 107 -3.66 -2.27 -11.90
N GLN A 108 -3.24 -1.37 -12.77
CA GLN A 108 -3.11 -1.61 -14.20
C GLN A 108 -1.67 -1.31 -14.64
N GLU A 109 -1.40 -1.49 -15.93
CA GLU A 109 -0.14 -1.02 -16.51
C GLU A 109 -0.12 0.51 -16.48
N PHE A 110 1.01 1.07 -16.08
CA PHE A 110 1.20 2.52 -15.98
C PHE A 110 2.62 2.89 -16.36
N PHE A 111 2.81 4.13 -16.76
CA PHE A 111 4.12 4.71 -16.96
C PHE A 111 4.58 5.47 -15.72
N ILE A 112 5.88 5.55 -15.54
CA ILE A 112 6.52 6.50 -14.64
C ILE A 112 7.26 7.49 -15.54
N ASN A 113 6.89 8.76 -15.45
CA ASN A 113 7.62 9.85 -16.07
C ASN A 113 8.59 10.46 -15.05
N ASN A 114 9.88 10.43 -15.37
CA ASN A 114 10.91 11.15 -14.64
C ASN A 114 11.56 12.14 -15.62
N ASN A 115 11.15 13.41 -15.52
CA ASN A 115 11.74 14.51 -16.28
C ASN A 115 11.78 14.27 -17.81
N GLY A 116 10.73 13.63 -18.37
CA GLY A 116 10.63 13.33 -19.81
C GLY A 116 11.06 11.92 -20.21
N ASP A 117 11.76 11.19 -19.34
CA ASP A 117 12.04 9.77 -19.54
C ASP A 117 10.88 8.93 -19.01
N PHE A 118 10.49 7.90 -19.77
CA PHE A 118 9.39 7.01 -19.42
C PHE A 118 9.89 5.60 -19.08
N VAL A 119 9.30 5.04 -18.04
CA VAL A 119 9.43 3.63 -17.66
C VAL A 119 8.06 3.01 -17.62
N ILE A 120 7.87 1.86 -18.25
CA ILE A 120 6.62 1.11 -18.16
C ILE A 120 6.68 0.09 -17.02
N VAL A 121 5.63 0.05 -16.21
CA VAL A 121 5.47 -0.91 -15.11
C VAL A 121 4.30 -1.82 -15.41
N ARG A 122 4.53 -3.14 -15.33
CA ARG A 122 3.52 -4.17 -15.60
C ARG A 122 3.24 -5.04 -14.38
N PRO A 123 2.46 -4.55 -13.41
CA PRO A 123 2.04 -5.36 -12.28
C PRO A 123 0.98 -6.38 -12.71
N THR A 124 1.08 -7.62 -12.23
CA THR A 124 0.09 -8.69 -12.45
C THR A 124 -0.58 -9.05 -11.13
N GLN A 125 -1.89 -9.29 -11.19
CA GLN A 125 -2.71 -9.58 -10.01
C GLN A 125 -2.79 -11.10 -9.73
N SER A 126 -2.72 -11.94 -10.76
CA SER A 126 -2.84 -13.40 -10.68
C SER A 126 -1.86 -14.09 -11.65
N PRO A 127 -0.73 -14.66 -11.17
CA PRO A 127 -0.23 -14.56 -9.80
C PRO A 127 0.23 -13.13 -9.45
N LYS A 128 0.10 -12.75 -8.18
CA LYS A 128 0.49 -11.43 -7.68
C LYS A 128 2.02 -11.26 -7.70
N ASN A 129 2.52 -10.45 -8.64
CA ASN A 129 3.96 -10.24 -8.86
C ASN A 129 4.54 -9.00 -8.16
N TYR A 130 3.75 -8.30 -7.35
CA TYR A 130 4.16 -7.06 -6.70
C TYR A 130 3.95 -7.07 -5.18
N LEU A 131 4.74 -6.25 -4.50
CA LEU A 131 4.58 -5.79 -3.12
C LEU A 131 4.24 -4.30 -3.18
N SER A 132 3.30 -3.85 -2.34
CA SER A 132 2.86 -2.47 -2.38
C SER A 132 2.54 -1.93 -1.01
N PHE A 133 2.84 -0.65 -0.79
CA PHE A 133 2.31 0.13 0.34
C PHE A 133 1.83 1.46 -0.22
N LEU A 134 0.55 1.76 -0.02
CA LEU A 134 -0.06 3.03 -0.44
C LEU A 134 -0.48 3.77 0.82
N VAL A 135 -0.14 5.06 0.89
CA VAL A 135 -0.59 5.96 1.95
C VAL A 135 -2.12 6.01 1.92
N LYS A 136 -2.74 6.02 3.10
CA LYS A 136 -4.19 5.92 3.24
C LYS A 136 -4.80 7.30 3.37
N ASP A 137 -5.31 7.85 2.27
CA ASP A 137 -5.77 9.25 2.20
C ASP A 137 -7.25 9.41 2.52
N LYS A 138 -8.09 8.41 2.20
CA LYS A 138 -9.54 8.45 2.53
C LYS A 138 -9.89 7.37 3.53
N LYS A 139 -10.65 7.76 4.56
CA LYS A 139 -11.17 6.89 5.62
C LYS A 139 -12.65 7.14 5.81
N ALA A 140 -13.41 6.08 6.08
CA ALA A 140 -14.81 6.18 6.49
C ALA A 140 -15.08 5.20 7.62
N THR A 141 -16.03 5.52 8.49
CA THR A 141 -16.41 4.69 9.63
C THR A 141 -17.92 4.68 9.80
N SER A 142 -18.45 3.60 10.36
CA SER A 142 -19.84 3.48 10.79
C SER A 142 -19.92 2.84 12.18
N GLY A 143 -21.05 2.96 12.86
CA GLY A 143 -21.25 2.33 14.16
C GLY A 143 -22.66 2.50 14.70
N THR A 144 -22.89 1.98 15.91
CA THR A 144 -24.20 1.87 16.58
C THR A 144 -25.01 3.18 16.63
N PHE A 145 -24.34 4.34 16.61
CA PHE A 145 -24.95 5.66 16.62
C PHE A 145 -24.41 6.57 15.50
N ASN A 146 -23.82 5.97 14.46
CA ASN A 146 -23.27 6.71 13.31
C ASN A 146 -23.53 5.91 12.03
N ASP A 147 -24.49 6.40 11.24
CA ASP A 147 -24.85 5.78 9.97
C ASP A 147 -23.69 5.88 8.97
N PRO A 148 -23.47 4.85 8.13
CA PRO A 148 -22.55 4.99 7.01
C PRO A 148 -23.04 6.09 6.07
N THR A 149 -22.12 6.84 5.48
CA THR A 149 -22.47 7.74 4.38
C THR A 149 -23.09 6.94 3.21
N PRO A 150 -23.99 7.52 2.40
CA PRO A 150 -24.64 6.80 1.29
C PRO A 150 -23.64 6.16 0.32
N GLU A 151 -22.51 6.84 0.07
CA GLU A 151 -21.39 6.32 -0.70
C GLU A 151 -20.77 5.06 -0.07
N PHE A 152 -20.56 5.10 1.26
CA PHE A 152 -19.98 3.98 1.99
C PHE A 152 -20.93 2.80 2.07
N GLU A 153 -22.23 3.03 2.28
CA GLU A 153 -23.22 1.95 2.27
C GLU A 153 -23.32 1.28 0.89
N SER A 154 -23.35 2.07 -0.18
CA SER A 154 -23.34 1.56 -1.56
C SER A 154 -22.09 0.71 -1.83
N LEU A 155 -20.94 1.13 -1.33
CA LEU A 155 -19.70 0.36 -1.41
C LEU A 155 -19.79 -0.96 -0.62
N LEU A 156 -20.30 -0.93 0.61
CA LEU A 156 -20.46 -2.13 1.44
C LEU A 156 -21.34 -3.17 0.73
N ARG A 157 -22.46 -2.73 0.14
CA ARG A 157 -23.34 -3.60 -0.67
C ARG A 157 -22.61 -4.19 -1.89
N ARG A 158 -21.80 -3.40 -2.59
CA ARG A 158 -20.99 -3.89 -3.74
C ARG A 158 -20.01 -5.01 -3.35
N TYR A 159 -19.47 -4.94 -2.14
CA TYR A 159 -18.55 -5.96 -1.61
C TYR A 159 -19.28 -7.07 -0.81
N ASN A 160 -20.61 -7.13 -0.86
CA ASN A 160 -21.44 -8.08 -0.09
C ASN A 160 -21.13 -8.06 1.42
N VAL A 161 -20.95 -6.87 1.98
CA VAL A 161 -20.75 -6.66 3.42
C VAL A 161 -21.99 -6.01 4.01
N ASP A 162 -22.74 -6.74 4.85
CA ASP A 162 -23.95 -6.15 5.45
C ASP A 162 -23.58 -5.08 6.49
N PRO A 163 -24.13 -3.85 6.38
CA PRO A 163 -23.85 -2.76 7.30
C PRO A 163 -24.50 -2.95 8.67
N VAL A 164 -25.59 -3.71 8.76
CA VAL A 164 -26.38 -3.92 9.99
C VAL A 164 -26.20 -5.32 10.55
N ASN A 165 -26.46 -5.46 11.86
CA ASN A 165 -26.57 -6.76 12.53
C ASN A 165 -28.02 -7.30 12.48
N PHE A 166 -28.23 -8.51 12.98
CA PHE A 166 -29.54 -9.18 12.99
C PHE A 166 -30.63 -8.39 13.74
N PHE A 167 -30.25 -7.49 14.64
CA PHE A 167 -31.16 -6.66 15.43
C PHE A 167 -31.37 -5.25 14.83
N GLY A 168 -30.91 -5.00 13.59
CA GLY A 168 -31.07 -3.72 12.91
C GLY A 168 -30.09 -2.62 13.35
N PHE A 169 -29.14 -2.90 14.25
CA PHE A 169 -28.11 -1.94 14.62
C PHE A 169 -26.93 -1.97 13.65
N ASN A 170 -26.40 -0.78 13.33
CA ASN A 170 -25.20 -0.63 12.54
C ASN A 170 -23.99 -1.36 13.16
N LYS A 171 -23.31 -2.16 12.33
CA LYS A 171 -22.00 -2.72 12.66
C LYS A 171 -20.98 -1.59 12.69
N ARG A 172 -20.02 -1.73 13.61
CA ARG A 172 -18.85 -0.87 13.67
C ARG A 172 -17.87 -1.28 12.58
N LEU A 173 -17.95 -0.61 11.43
CA LEU A 173 -17.09 -0.84 10.27
C LEU A 173 -16.14 0.35 10.09
N ARG A 174 -14.95 0.07 9.57
CA ARG A 174 -14.05 1.10 9.08
C ARG A 174 -13.52 0.73 7.71
N TYR A 175 -13.34 1.75 6.91
CA TYR A 175 -12.78 1.69 5.56
C TYR A 175 -11.53 2.56 5.51
N SER A 176 -10.52 2.06 4.82
CA SER A 176 -9.35 2.86 4.44
C SER A 176 -8.98 2.57 3.00
N GLU A 177 -8.63 3.63 2.27
CA GLU A 177 -8.23 3.59 0.87
C GLU A 177 -6.95 4.38 0.69
N GLY A 178 -6.02 3.80 -0.08
CA GLY A 178 -4.87 4.51 -0.62
C GLY A 178 -4.91 4.43 -2.14
N VAL A 179 -4.52 5.51 -2.80
CA VAL A 179 -4.68 5.69 -4.26
C VAL A 179 -3.43 6.33 -4.81
N ILE A 180 -2.95 5.82 -5.94
CA ILE A 180 -1.94 6.48 -6.78
C ILE A 180 -2.68 7.17 -7.92
N GLU A 181 -2.84 8.48 -7.79
CA GLU A 181 -3.48 9.33 -8.79
C GLU A 181 -2.61 9.53 -10.03
N ILE A 182 -3.23 9.95 -11.13
CA ILE A 182 -2.49 10.31 -12.34
C ILE A 182 -1.72 11.60 -12.06
N GLY A 183 -0.41 11.57 -12.32
CA GLY A 183 0.51 12.68 -12.04
C GLY A 183 1.15 12.62 -10.65
N GLU A 184 0.73 11.69 -9.79
CA GLU A 184 1.29 11.53 -8.45
C GLU A 184 2.72 10.98 -8.49
N LYS A 185 3.59 11.52 -7.64
CA LYS A 185 4.99 11.08 -7.55
C LYS A 185 5.07 9.80 -6.73
N ILE A 186 5.62 8.75 -7.31
CA ILE A 186 5.76 7.43 -6.69
C ILE A 186 7.17 6.86 -6.90
N THR A 187 7.52 5.85 -6.11
CA THR A 187 8.73 5.05 -6.30
C THR A 187 8.35 3.62 -6.65
N VAL A 188 8.97 3.10 -7.72
CA VAL A 188 8.83 1.69 -8.13
C VAL A 188 10.19 1.04 -8.27
N ALA A 189 10.33 -0.16 -7.71
CA ALA A 189 11.50 -1.01 -7.92
C ALA A 189 11.14 -2.29 -8.66
N GLY A 190 12.08 -2.76 -9.48
CA GLY A 190 11.94 -3.95 -10.31
C GLY A 190 13.22 -4.26 -11.06
N ILE A 191 13.20 -5.35 -11.82
CA ILE A 191 14.28 -5.68 -12.75
C ILE A 191 14.07 -4.88 -14.04
N ALA A 192 15.04 -4.06 -14.40
CA ALA A 192 14.99 -3.26 -15.63
C ALA A 192 15.26 -4.13 -16.86
N LYS A 193 14.38 -4.05 -17.86
CA LYS A 193 14.60 -4.63 -19.19
C LYS A 193 14.35 -3.59 -20.26
N TRP A 194 15.36 -3.35 -21.09
CA TRP A 194 15.21 -2.52 -22.28
C TRP A 194 14.41 -3.26 -23.35
N LYS A 195 13.35 -2.63 -23.86
CA LYS A 195 12.55 -3.14 -24.98
C LYS A 195 12.55 -2.12 -26.10
N ASN A 196 12.59 -2.61 -27.34
CA ASN A 196 12.33 -1.77 -28.50
C ASN A 196 10.84 -1.45 -28.56
N LEU A 197 10.51 -0.20 -28.86
CA LEU A 197 9.13 0.21 -29.12
C LEU A 197 8.73 -0.21 -30.53
N SER A 198 7.58 -0.86 -30.66
CA SER A 198 6.97 -1.15 -31.96
C SER A 198 6.26 0.06 -32.54
N GLU A 199 5.76 0.96 -31.69
CA GLU A 199 5.07 2.19 -32.07
C GLU A 199 5.66 3.38 -31.29
N PRO A 200 5.86 4.55 -31.93
CA PRO A 200 6.34 5.73 -31.26
C PRO A 200 5.28 6.26 -30.29
N ILE A 201 5.72 6.61 -29.08
CA ILE A 201 4.86 7.29 -28.10
C ILE A 201 5.03 8.80 -28.37
N PRO A 202 3.94 9.58 -28.59
CA PRO A 202 4.03 10.98 -29.02
C PRO A 202 4.93 11.87 -28.15
N GLU A 203 5.00 11.59 -26.85
CA GLU A 203 5.78 12.34 -25.86
C GLU A 203 7.16 11.72 -25.55
N TYR A 204 7.57 10.67 -26.27
CA TYR A 204 8.82 9.95 -26.01
C TYR A 204 9.58 9.66 -27.32
N PRO A 205 10.67 10.41 -27.60
CA PRO A 205 11.33 10.38 -28.91
C PRO A 205 12.26 9.17 -29.12
N TYR A 206 12.41 8.30 -28.12
CA TYR A 206 13.36 7.19 -28.17
C TYR A 206 12.75 5.92 -28.74
N SER A 207 13.56 5.10 -29.43
CA SER A 207 13.15 3.80 -29.99
C SER A 207 13.13 2.66 -28.99
N LYS A 208 13.58 2.92 -27.75
CA LYS A 208 13.66 1.93 -26.67
C LYS A 208 13.08 2.51 -25.40
N ILE A 209 12.35 1.68 -24.66
CA ILE A 209 11.80 2.01 -23.34
C ILE A 209 12.30 1.01 -22.30
N VAL A 210 12.44 1.46 -21.06
CA VAL A 210 12.69 0.55 -19.94
C VAL A 210 11.37 0.01 -19.44
N GLU A 211 11.29 -1.30 -19.28
CA GLU A 211 10.23 -1.99 -18.57
C GLU A 211 10.76 -2.47 -17.21
N LEU A 212 10.05 -2.12 -16.13
CA LEU A 212 10.27 -2.73 -14.82
C LEU A 212 9.37 -3.95 -14.69
N ILE A 213 10.00 -5.12 -14.57
CA ILE A 213 9.30 -6.38 -14.37
C ILE A 213 9.60 -6.98 -13.00
N ALA A 214 8.72 -7.89 -12.59
CA ALA A 214 9.01 -8.86 -11.55
C ALA A 214 9.76 -10.06 -12.14
N GLU A 215 10.68 -10.63 -11.37
CA GLU A 215 11.37 -11.89 -11.66
C GLU A 215 11.28 -12.80 -10.43
N GLU A 216 11.52 -14.11 -10.56
CA GLU A 216 11.21 -15.10 -9.50
C GLU A 216 11.68 -14.70 -8.09
N LYS A 217 12.89 -14.12 -7.98
CA LYS A 217 13.48 -13.67 -6.70
C LYS A 217 13.06 -12.25 -6.30
N HIS A 218 12.56 -11.45 -7.24
CA HIS A 218 12.33 -10.01 -7.06
C HIS A 218 10.96 -9.61 -7.61
N LYS A 219 9.98 -9.49 -6.70
CA LYS A 219 8.70 -8.85 -6.99
C LYS A 219 8.89 -7.36 -7.27
N LEU A 220 8.00 -6.78 -8.06
CA LEU A 220 7.87 -5.32 -8.14
C LEU A 220 7.59 -4.76 -6.75
N ILE A 221 8.11 -3.57 -6.43
CA ILE A 221 7.80 -2.86 -5.19
C ILE A 221 7.26 -1.49 -5.57
N ILE A 222 6.02 -1.17 -5.17
CA ILE A 222 5.33 0.06 -5.58
C ILE A 222 4.87 0.83 -4.34
N THR A 223 5.21 2.11 -4.24
CA THR A 223 4.84 2.95 -3.09
C THR A 223 4.74 4.44 -3.46
N ASP A 224 3.83 5.14 -2.81
CA ASP A 224 3.65 6.60 -2.77
C ASP A 224 4.23 7.22 -1.48
N ASP A 225 4.66 6.38 -0.52
CA ASP A 225 5.21 6.86 0.76
C ASP A 225 6.34 7.90 0.57
N PRO A 226 6.22 9.11 1.15
CA PRO A 226 7.23 10.16 1.02
C PRO A 226 8.64 9.73 1.41
N LYS A 227 8.79 8.83 2.38
CA LYS A 227 10.12 8.32 2.79
C LYS A 227 10.81 7.53 1.68
N ALA A 228 10.06 6.87 0.80
CA ALA A 228 10.66 6.21 -0.35
C ALA A 228 11.11 7.23 -1.39
N ILE A 229 10.31 8.28 -1.59
CA ILE A 229 10.53 9.36 -2.57
C ILE A 229 11.74 10.22 -2.20
N GLU A 230 11.94 10.52 -0.92
CA GLU A 230 13.09 11.31 -0.42
C GLU A 230 14.43 10.58 -0.58
N THR A 231 14.42 9.25 -0.66
CA THR A 231 15.63 8.43 -0.83
C THR A 231 16.02 8.19 -2.30
N ALA A 232 15.42 8.93 -3.22
CA ALA A 232 15.61 8.84 -4.66
C ALA A 232 16.34 10.08 -5.19
#